data_AF-A0A0C9TZJ4-F1
#
_entry.id   AF-A0A0C9TZJ4-F1
#
_cell.length_a   1.000
_cell.length_b   1.000
_cell.length_c   1.000
_cell.angle_alpha   90.00
_cell.angle_beta   90.00
_cell.angle_gamma   90.00
#
_symmetry.space_group_name_H-M   'P 1'
#
loop_
_entity.id
_entity.type
_entity.pdbx_description
1 polymer ?
#
loop_
_entity_poly.entity_id
_entity_poly.type
_entity_poly.pdbx_seq_one_letter_code
_entity_poly.pdbx_strand_id
1 'polypeptide(L)'
;MLTFAACHHHRTCGHCHPAVVKIHTSSVCPEPDLVLQDIADCVHNYNITSEFAYETARLCLINIIGCGLEGLRFPECASLMGPVVEGTVVPNGTKIPGTSYQLDPIRGAFNIGTMIRWLHFNDCWLAAEHKCSYHPGHPSDNLSANLAVADHLMRQGQTFTVKDILEGTIKAHEIQGGLALLNSYNCSGLDHVDLVKVASTAVISKMLCIQIL
;
A
#
# COMPACT_ATOMS: atom_id res chain seq x y z
N MET A 1 -12.90 -10.17 2.18
CA MET A 1 -13.13 -9.52 3.50
C MET A 1 -12.78 -10.51 4.59
N LEU A 2 -11.50 -10.64 4.91
CA LEU A 2 -10.94 -11.57 5.89
C LEU A 2 -9.66 -10.86 6.34
N THR A 3 -9.69 -9.96 7.34
CA THR A 3 -9.51 -10.21 8.77
C THR A 3 -9.33 -8.93 9.62
N PHE A 4 -9.17 -7.72 9.05
CA PHE A 4 -8.95 -6.51 9.87
C PHE A 4 -10.21 -6.13 10.67
N ALA A 5 -11.38 -6.21 10.02
CA ALA A 5 -12.66 -6.07 10.70
C ALA A 5 -12.88 -7.17 11.76
N ALA A 6 -12.32 -8.37 11.56
CA ALA A 6 -12.43 -9.49 12.50
C ALA A 6 -11.48 -9.38 13.70
N CYS A 7 -10.27 -8.82 13.53
CA CYS A 7 -9.40 -8.46 14.66
C CYS A 7 -10.06 -7.40 15.55
N HIS A 8 -10.76 -6.42 14.96
CA HIS A 8 -11.54 -5.45 15.72
C HIS A 8 -12.77 -6.06 16.44
N HIS A 9 -13.32 -7.18 15.98
CA HIS A 9 -14.55 -7.76 16.57
C HIS A 9 -14.32 -8.52 17.88
N HIS A 10 -13.08 -8.82 18.27
CA HIS A 10 -12.80 -9.55 19.51
C HIS A 10 -12.49 -8.68 20.74
N ARG A 11 -12.43 -7.35 20.61
CA ARG A 11 -12.27 -6.44 21.75
C ARG A 11 -13.19 -5.23 21.58
N THR A 12 -14.28 -5.22 22.33
CA THR A 12 -15.31 -4.17 22.30
C THR A 12 -14.70 -2.79 22.61
N CYS A 13 -14.83 -1.86 21.67
CA CYS A 13 -14.50 -0.46 21.90
C CYS A 13 -15.58 0.17 22.80
N GLY A 14 -15.22 0.47 24.05
CA GLY A 14 -16.09 1.22 24.95
C GLY A 14 -16.11 2.71 24.58
N HIS A 15 -17.31 3.23 24.33
CA HIS A 15 -17.72 4.65 24.34
C HIS A 15 -16.76 5.70 23.75
N CYS A 16 -17.14 6.25 22.59
CA CYS A 16 -16.56 7.47 22.01
C CYS A 16 -16.65 8.65 22.98
N HIS A 17 -15.55 8.98 23.67
CA HIS A 17 -15.39 10.25 24.39
C HIS A 17 -14.77 11.30 23.47
N PRO A 18 -15.13 12.59 23.61
CA PRO A 18 -14.45 13.67 22.90
C PRO A 18 -12.95 13.63 23.21
N ALA A 19 -12.12 13.74 22.18
CA ALA A 19 -10.67 13.69 22.30
C ALA A 19 -10.15 14.88 23.11
N VAL A 20 -10.01 14.70 24.42
CA VAL A 20 -9.24 15.59 25.29
C VAL A 20 -7.78 15.26 25.09
N VAL A 21 -7.02 16.17 24.47
CA VAL A 21 -5.56 16.03 24.37
C VAL A 21 -4.98 16.10 25.78
N LYS A 22 -4.67 14.94 26.35
CA LYS A 22 -3.95 14.85 27.63
C LYS A 22 -2.49 15.19 27.36
N ILE A 23 -2.02 16.29 27.96
CA ILE A 23 -0.59 16.59 28.00
C ILE A 23 0.05 15.52 28.90
N HIS A 24 0.81 14.61 28.30
CA HIS A 24 1.58 13.61 29.05
C HIS A 24 2.70 14.33 29.82
N THR A 25 2.57 14.39 31.15
CA THR A 25 3.58 14.94 32.07
C THR A 25 4.68 13.91 32.42
N SER A 26 4.66 12.75 31.75
CA SER A 26 5.56 11.62 31.94
C SER A 26 6.68 11.68 30.88
N SER A 27 7.94 11.51 31.31
CA SER A 27 9.09 11.35 30.41
C SER A 27 9.25 9.93 29.87
N VAL A 28 8.37 9.01 30.25
CA VAL A 28 8.32 7.65 29.71
C VAL A 28 7.63 7.69 28.34
N CYS A 29 8.30 7.13 27.32
CA CYS A 29 7.70 6.99 25.99
C CYS A 29 6.42 6.14 26.12
N PRO A 30 5.26 6.63 25.66
CA PRO A 30 4.05 5.82 25.66
C PRO A 30 4.21 4.65 24.67
N GLU A 31 3.48 3.58 24.94
CA GLU A 31 3.32 2.48 24.00
C GLU A 31 2.66 2.98 22.70
N PRO A 32 2.95 2.37 21.54
CA PRO A 32 2.29 2.70 20.28
C PRO A 32 0.76 2.58 20.39
N ASP A 33 0.02 3.41 19.64
CA ASP A 33 -1.44 3.32 19.60
C ASP A 33 -1.91 1.93 19.14
N LEU A 34 -3.03 1.45 19.68
CA LEU A 34 -3.56 0.11 19.38
C LEU A 34 -3.73 -0.15 17.88
N VAL A 35 -4.18 0.85 17.12
CA VAL A 35 -4.34 0.73 15.66
C VAL A 35 -3.00 0.41 14.97
N LEU A 36 -1.89 0.98 15.45
CA LEU A 36 -0.57 0.71 14.91
C LEU A 36 -0.10 -0.70 15.27
N GLN A 37 -0.39 -1.16 16.49
CA GLN A 37 -0.11 -2.53 16.94
C GLN A 37 -0.89 -3.55 16.09
N ASP A 38 -2.19 -3.33 15.87
CA ASP A 38 -3.05 -4.21 15.06
C ASP A 38 -2.58 -4.30 13.60
N ILE A 39 -2.11 -3.18 13.01
CA ILE A 39 -1.50 -3.17 11.67
C ILE A 39 -0.21 -3.99 11.65
N ALA A 40 0.68 -3.79 12.63
CA ALA A 40 1.93 -4.53 12.72
C ALA A 40 1.67 -6.04 12.87
N ASP A 41 0.75 -6.42 13.75
CA ASP A 41 0.35 -7.82 13.94
C ASP A 41 -0.26 -8.43 12.68
N CYS A 42 -1.12 -7.70 11.96
CA CYS A 42 -1.66 -8.14 10.67
C CYS A 42 -0.55 -8.43 9.66
N VAL A 43 0.45 -7.57 9.57
CA VAL A 43 1.53 -7.74 8.59
C VAL A 43 2.47 -8.89 8.95
N HIS A 44 2.91 -8.96 10.20
CA HIS A 44 3.96 -9.88 10.62
C HIS A 44 3.44 -11.25 11.05
N ASN A 45 2.31 -11.30 11.75
CA ASN A 45 1.86 -12.51 12.44
C ASN A 45 0.69 -13.21 11.74
N TYR A 46 -0.09 -12.50 10.91
CA TYR A 46 -1.20 -13.12 10.20
C TYR A 46 -0.73 -13.97 9.00
N ASN A 47 -1.12 -15.25 9.01
CA ASN A 47 -0.88 -16.19 7.92
C ASN A 47 -2.11 -16.29 7.01
N ILE A 48 -1.95 -15.98 5.73
CA ILE A 48 -3.04 -16.01 4.74
C ILE A 48 -3.20 -17.44 4.22
N THR A 49 -4.37 -18.03 4.47
CA THR A 49 -4.71 -19.40 4.04
C THR A 49 -5.74 -19.45 2.91
N SER A 50 -6.30 -18.32 2.51
CA SER A 50 -7.35 -18.26 1.49
C SER A 50 -6.78 -18.37 0.07
N GLU A 51 -7.00 -19.51 -0.58
CA GLU A 51 -6.67 -19.71 -2.00
C GLU A 51 -7.36 -18.69 -2.90
N PHE A 52 -8.63 -18.38 -2.62
CA PHE A 52 -9.38 -17.36 -3.33
C PHE A 52 -8.74 -15.97 -3.24
N ALA A 53 -8.17 -15.61 -2.09
CA ALA A 53 -7.47 -14.34 -1.93
C ALA A 53 -6.21 -14.29 -2.80
N TYR A 54 -5.42 -15.38 -2.85
CA TYR A 54 -4.25 -15.47 -3.72
C TYR A 54 -4.61 -15.42 -5.20
N GLU A 55 -5.65 -16.14 -5.61
CA GLU A 55 -6.10 -16.12 -7.01
C GLU A 55 -6.59 -14.73 -7.43
N THR A 56 -7.35 -14.06 -6.56
CA THR A 56 -7.81 -12.69 -6.82
C THR A 56 -6.64 -11.70 -6.86
N ALA A 57 -5.67 -11.84 -5.95
CA ALA A 57 -4.47 -11.01 -5.95
C ALA A 57 -3.64 -11.22 -7.23
N ARG A 58 -3.57 -12.45 -7.74
CA ARG A 58 -2.90 -12.77 -9.01
C ARG A 58 -3.58 -12.05 -10.18
N LEU A 59 -4.92 -12.04 -10.22
CA LEU A 59 -5.68 -11.30 -11.24
C LEU A 59 -5.49 -9.79 -11.10
N CYS A 60 -5.49 -9.27 -9.86
CA CYS A 60 -5.20 -7.86 -9.57
C CYS A 60 -3.82 -7.45 -10.10
N LEU A 61 -2.78 -8.26 -9.85
CA LEU A 61 -1.43 -8.02 -10.36
C LEU A 61 -1.40 -7.93 -11.90
N ILE A 62 -2.08 -8.84 -12.61
CA ILE A 62 -2.14 -8.80 -14.08
C ILE A 62 -2.88 -7.55 -14.55
N ASN A 63 -4.01 -7.22 -13.91
CA ASN A 63 -4.82 -6.05 -14.24
C ASN A 63 -4.02 -4.75 -14.15
N ILE A 64 -3.25 -4.55 -13.06
CA ILE A 64 -2.51 -3.31 -12.86
C ILE A 64 -1.36 -3.15 -13.85
N ILE A 65 -0.71 -4.25 -14.25
CA ILE A 65 0.34 -4.20 -15.28
C ILE A 65 -0.28 -3.75 -16.59
N GLY A 66 -1.45 -4.29 -16.94
CA GLY A 66 -2.22 -3.85 -18.10
C GLY A 66 -2.59 -2.36 -18.05
N CYS A 67 -3.14 -1.90 -16.92
CA CYS A 67 -3.49 -0.50 -16.71
C CYS A 67 -2.27 0.43 -16.87
N GLY A 68 -1.14 0.02 -16.29
CA GLY A 68 0.10 0.78 -16.38
C GLY A 68 0.63 0.88 -17.80
N LEU A 69 0.66 -0.22 -18.55
CA LEU A 69 1.11 -0.22 -19.95
C LEU A 69 0.24 0.66 -20.84
N GLU A 70 -1.08 0.67 -20.62
CA GLU A 70 -1.99 1.58 -21.33
C GLU A 70 -1.77 3.04 -20.91
N GLY A 71 -1.52 3.29 -19.62
CA GLY A 71 -1.18 4.63 -19.10
C GLY A 71 0.03 5.27 -19.78
N LEU A 72 1.06 4.48 -20.11
CA LEU A 72 2.26 4.95 -20.82
C LEU A 72 2.00 5.47 -22.25
N ARG A 73 0.82 5.19 -22.82
CA ARG A 73 0.44 5.73 -24.15
C ARG A 73 0.00 7.19 -24.08
N PHE A 74 -0.24 7.73 -22.89
CA PHE A 74 -0.64 9.10 -22.67
C PHE A 74 0.60 9.96 -22.39
N PRO A 75 0.92 10.97 -23.24
CA PRO A 75 2.10 11.81 -23.07
C PRO A 75 2.20 12.47 -21.71
N GLU A 76 1.07 12.85 -21.11
CA GLU A 76 1.00 13.46 -19.78
C GLU A 76 1.48 12.49 -18.70
N CYS A 77 1.07 11.22 -18.76
CA CYS A 77 1.58 10.17 -17.88
C CYS A 77 3.08 9.93 -18.14
N ALA A 78 3.44 9.72 -19.40
CA ALA A 78 4.80 9.37 -19.80
C ALA A 78 5.82 10.47 -19.43
N SER A 79 5.40 11.73 -19.47
CA SER A 79 6.24 12.89 -19.12
C SER A 79 6.67 12.91 -17.65
N LEU A 80 5.91 12.24 -16.76
CA LEU A 80 6.23 12.15 -15.33
C LEU A 80 7.12 10.96 -14.99
N MET A 81 7.41 10.08 -15.96
CA MET A 81 8.23 8.89 -15.78
C MET A 81 9.73 9.23 -15.83
N GLY A 82 10.57 8.26 -15.50
CA GLY A 82 12.02 8.37 -15.54
C GLY A 82 12.65 8.93 -14.27
N PRO A 83 13.98 9.13 -14.28
CA PRO A 83 14.71 9.66 -13.13
C PRO A 83 14.37 11.13 -12.88
N VAL A 84 14.62 11.60 -11.66
CA VAL A 84 14.48 13.04 -11.33
C VAL A 84 15.49 13.90 -12.09
N VAL A 85 16.70 13.36 -12.29
CA VAL A 85 17.78 14.00 -13.06
C VAL A 85 18.14 13.09 -14.23
N GLU A 86 18.08 13.63 -15.45
CA GLU A 86 18.44 12.90 -16.66
C GLU A 86 19.87 12.34 -16.58
N GLY A 87 20.08 11.12 -17.06
CA GLY A 87 21.37 10.43 -17.02
C GLY A 87 21.72 9.79 -15.67
N THR A 88 20.85 9.87 -14.66
CA THR A 88 21.05 9.14 -13.39
C THR A 88 21.18 7.65 -13.64
N VAL A 89 22.25 7.05 -13.10
CA VAL A 89 22.47 5.60 -13.13
C VAL A 89 22.34 5.05 -11.71
N VAL A 90 21.44 4.08 -11.52
CA VAL A 90 21.25 3.39 -10.24
C VAL A 90 21.67 1.93 -10.41
N PRO A 91 22.87 1.53 -9.92
CA PRO A 91 23.27 0.12 -9.94
C PRO A 91 22.23 -0.74 -9.23
N ASN A 92 21.81 -1.84 -9.87
CA ASN A 92 20.79 -2.73 -9.32
C ASN A 92 19.47 -2.01 -8.93
N GLY A 93 19.15 -0.90 -9.61
CA GLY A 93 17.90 -0.18 -9.44
C GLY A 93 16.68 -0.97 -9.93
N THR A 94 15.51 -0.58 -9.46
CA THR A 94 14.19 -1.05 -9.87
C THR A 94 13.94 -0.78 -11.34
N LYS A 95 13.49 -1.78 -12.10
CA LYS A 95 13.04 -1.60 -13.48
C LYS A 95 11.57 -1.24 -13.57
N ILE A 96 11.23 -0.31 -14.46
CA ILE A 96 9.85 0.15 -14.65
C ILE A 96 9.24 -0.60 -15.84
N PRO A 97 8.16 -1.39 -15.65
CA PRO A 97 7.51 -2.14 -16.71
C PRO A 97 7.15 -1.27 -17.91
N GLY A 98 7.40 -1.77 -19.13
CA GLY A 98 7.10 -1.04 -20.36
C GLY A 98 8.06 0.09 -20.72
N THR A 99 9.16 0.28 -19.97
CA THR A 99 10.17 1.31 -20.25
C THR A 99 11.59 0.74 -20.17
N SER A 100 12.58 1.55 -20.55
CA SER A 100 14.00 1.26 -20.34
C SER A 100 14.55 1.77 -19.00
N TYR A 101 13.70 2.38 -18.15
CA TYR A 101 14.16 3.03 -16.94
C TYR A 101 14.58 2.03 -15.86
N GLN A 102 15.68 2.38 -15.18
CA GLN A 102 16.19 1.71 -14.00
C GLN A 102 16.47 2.76 -12.93
N LEU A 103 15.70 2.73 -11.83
CA LEU A 103 15.58 3.82 -10.87
C LEU A 103 15.83 3.31 -9.44
N ASP A 104 16.03 4.22 -8.48
CA ASP A 104 15.96 3.85 -7.06
C ASP A 104 14.53 3.39 -6.70
N PRO A 105 14.34 2.59 -5.64
CA PRO A 105 13.01 2.03 -5.32
C PRO A 105 11.96 3.08 -4.99
N ILE A 106 12.34 4.28 -4.52
CA ILE A 106 11.39 5.37 -4.22
C ILE A 106 10.85 5.93 -5.53
N ARG A 107 11.75 6.32 -6.44
CA ARG A 107 11.34 6.83 -7.76
C ARG A 107 10.67 5.75 -8.60
N GLY A 108 11.10 4.50 -8.45
CA GLY A 108 10.48 3.35 -9.10
C GLY A 108 9.04 3.12 -8.63
N ALA A 109 8.78 3.19 -7.33
CA ALA A 109 7.43 3.11 -6.78
C ALA A 109 6.55 4.25 -7.31
N PHE A 110 7.07 5.49 -7.35
CA PHE A 110 6.33 6.62 -7.92
C PHE A 110 5.98 6.39 -9.40
N ASN A 111 6.91 5.90 -10.22
CA ASN A 111 6.69 5.64 -11.64
C ASN A 111 5.60 4.58 -11.84
N ILE A 112 5.71 3.45 -11.12
CA ILE A 112 4.73 2.36 -11.19
C ILE A 112 3.37 2.84 -10.69
N GLY A 113 3.31 3.54 -9.55
CA GLY A 113 2.05 4.05 -8.99
C GLY A 113 1.35 5.02 -9.92
N THR A 114 2.11 5.93 -10.53
CA THR A 114 1.58 6.89 -11.50
C THR A 114 0.98 6.19 -12.72
N MET A 115 1.72 5.27 -13.34
CA MET A 115 1.24 4.59 -14.55
C MET A 115 0.01 3.72 -14.29
N ILE A 116 -0.02 2.95 -13.20
CA ILE A 116 -1.13 2.00 -12.95
C ILE A 116 -2.44 2.72 -12.61
N ARG A 117 -2.35 3.91 -12.00
CA ARG A 117 -3.51 4.67 -11.54
C ARG A 117 -3.97 5.71 -12.56
N TRP A 118 -3.15 6.07 -13.54
CA TRP A 118 -3.36 7.21 -14.44
C TRP A 118 -4.77 7.28 -15.07
N LEU A 119 -5.20 6.17 -15.65
CA LEU A 119 -6.47 6.09 -16.41
C LEU A 119 -7.67 5.72 -15.54
N HIS A 120 -7.45 5.47 -14.26
CA HIS A 120 -8.53 5.14 -13.32
C HIS A 120 -9.29 3.84 -13.70
N PHE A 121 -8.59 2.90 -14.35
CA PHE A 121 -9.10 1.57 -14.73
C PHE A 121 -8.66 0.44 -13.80
N ASN A 122 -7.79 0.74 -12.84
CA ASN A 122 -7.39 -0.22 -11.82
C ASN A 122 -8.53 -0.53 -10.84
N ASP A 123 -8.31 -1.50 -9.94
CA ASP A 123 -9.35 -2.03 -9.05
C ASP A 123 -10.00 -0.95 -8.17
N CYS A 124 -11.14 -1.23 -7.54
CA CYS A 124 -11.84 -0.26 -6.69
C CYS A 124 -12.37 -0.93 -5.42
N TRP A 125 -12.36 -0.21 -4.30
CA TRP A 125 -12.87 -0.70 -3.01
C TRP A 125 -13.91 0.24 -2.39
N LEU A 126 -15.20 0.05 -2.67
CA LEU A 126 -16.29 0.92 -2.20
C LEU A 126 -16.57 0.81 -0.68
N ALA A 127 -16.36 1.90 0.07
CA ALA A 127 -16.51 1.93 1.53
C ALA A 127 -16.93 3.31 2.08
N ALA A 128 -16.97 3.48 3.41
CA ALA A 128 -17.30 4.77 4.04
C ALA A 128 -16.36 5.89 3.60
N GLU A 129 -15.11 5.57 3.31
CA GLU A 129 -14.14 6.53 2.78
C GLU A 129 -14.66 7.29 1.56
N HIS A 130 -15.60 6.77 0.78
CA HIS A 130 -16.07 7.44 -0.45
C HIS A 130 -17.28 8.34 -0.22
N LYS A 131 -17.77 8.42 1.02
CA LYS A 131 -19.07 9.00 1.33
C LYS A 131 -19.18 10.48 0.96
N CYS A 132 -18.12 11.28 1.18
CA CYS A 132 -18.17 12.73 0.91
C CYS A 132 -17.63 13.13 -0.47
N SER A 133 -16.72 12.37 -1.10
CA SER A 133 -16.13 12.71 -2.41
C SER A 133 -16.64 11.86 -3.58
N TYR A 134 -17.41 10.79 -3.32
CA TYR A 134 -17.82 9.78 -4.32
C TYR A 134 -16.67 9.12 -5.08
N HIS A 135 -15.42 9.34 -4.65
CA HIS A 135 -14.24 8.85 -5.32
C HIS A 135 -13.77 7.56 -4.65
N PRO A 136 -13.61 6.45 -5.40
CA PRO A 136 -13.17 5.21 -4.80
C PRO A 136 -11.69 5.17 -4.46
N GLY A 137 -11.35 4.50 -3.37
CA GLY A 137 -10.00 4.05 -3.06
C GLY A 137 -9.65 2.86 -3.94
N HIS A 138 -8.37 2.79 -4.28
CA HIS A 138 -7.79 1.77 -5.15
C HIS A 138 -6.66 1.07 -4.41
N PRO A 139 -6.95 -0.02 -3.68
CA PRO A 139 -5.90 -0.68 -2.91
C PRO A 139 -4.80 -1.28 -3.78
N SER A 140 -5.05 -1.49 -5.08
CA SER A 140 -4.00 -1.83 -6.04
C SER A 140 -2.88 -0.80 -6.17
N ASP A 141 -3.09 0.46 -5.74
CA ASP A 141 -2.05 1.49 -5.78
C ASP A 141 -0.82 1.11 -4.93
N ASN A 142 -1.01 0.31 -3.87
CA ASN A 142 0.07 -0.19 -3.01
C ASN A 142 1.02 -1.18 -3.71
N LEU A 143 0.60 -1.82 -4.81
CA LEU A 143 1.47 -2.74 -5.55
C LEU A 143 2.68 -2.03 -6.14
N SER A 144 2.58 -0.71 -6.37
CA SER A 144 3.68 0.09 -6.87
C SER A 144 4.91 0.01 -5.96
N ALA A 145 4.72 0.16 -4.65
CA ALA A 145 5.78 0.02 -3.65
C ALA A 145 6.27 -1.42 -3.56
N ASN A 146 5.35 -2.40 -3.50
CA ASN A 146 5.70 -3.82 -3.39
C ASN A 146 6.60 -4.27 -4.55
N LEU A 147 6.20 -3.95 -5.78
CA LEU A 147 6.98 -4.30 -6.98
C LEU A 147 8.33 -3.59 -7.01
N ALA A 148 8.34 -2.28 -6.69
CA ALA A 148 9.57 -1.51 -6.77
C ALA A 148 10.62 -1.98 -5.76
N VAL A 149 10.21 -2.16 -4.50
CA VAL A 149 11.09 -2.61 -3.43
C VAL A 149 11.50 -4.06 -3.64
N ALA A 150 10.59 -4.96 -4.01
CA ALA A 150 10.95 -6.35 -4.28
C ALA A 150 11.98 -6.48 -5.40
N ASP A 151 11.77 -5.82 -6.54
CA ASP A 151 12.71 -5.88 -7.67
C ASP A 151 14.09 -5.33 -7.26
N HIS A 152 14.12 -4.23 -6.49
CA HIS A 152 15.37 -3.71 -5.97
C HIS A 152 16.08 -4.71 -5.05
N LEU A 153 15.39 -5.25 -4.03
CA LEU A 153 15.98 -6.21 -3.09
C LEU A 153 16.43 -7.50 -3.78
N MET A 154 15.67 -7.98 -4.78
CA MET A 154 16.06 -9.13 -5.60
C MET A 154 17.35 -8.87 -6.37
N ARG A 155 17.52 -7.67 -6.93
CA ARG A 155 18.76 -7.28 -7.61
C ARG A 155 19.95 -7.10 -6.67
N GLN A 156 19.70 -6.91 -5.37
CA GLN A 156 20.74 -6.95 -4.32
C GLN A 156 21.04 -8.38 -3.84
N GLY A 157 20.38 -9.41 -4.38
CA GLY A 157 20.62 -10.81 -4.06
C GLY A 157 19.66 -11.43 -3.04
N GLN A 158 18.61 -10.72 -2.63
CA GLN A 158 17.52 -11.33 -1.85
C GLN A 158 16.61 -12.18 -2.74
N THR A 159 15.90 -13.14 -2.14
CA THR A 159 14.96 -13.99 -2.87
C THR A 159 13.53 -13.59 -2.53
N PHE A 160 12.81 -13.07 -3.52
CA PHE A 160 11.35 -12.90 -3.46
C PHE A 160 10.70 -13.76 -4.53
N THR A 161 9.58 -14.36 -4.17
CA THR A 161 8.70 -15.07 -5.10
C THR A 161 7.51 -14.19 -5.47
N VAL A 162 6.84 -14.53 -6.57
CA VAL A 162 5.55 -13.88 -6.90
C VAL A 162 4.55 -14.06 -5.76
N LYS A 163 4.57 -15.19 -5.05
CA LYS A 163 3.70 -15.44 -3.90
C LYS A 163 3.89 -14.41 -2.79
N ASP A 164 5.13 -13.97 -2.53
CA ASP A 164 5.42 -12.95 -1.53
C ASP A 164 4.83 -11.58 -1.93
N ILE A 165 4.88 -11.25 -3.23
CA ILE A 165 4.23 -10.04 -3.78
C ILE A 165 2.72 -10.11 -3.61
N LEU A 166 2.12 -11.28 -3.86
CA LEU A 166 0.68 -11.49 -3.68
C LEU A 166 0.28 -11.42 -2.20
N GLU A 167 1.07 -11.98 -1.28
CA GLU A 167 0.83 -11.86 0.17
C GLU A 167 0.84 -10.38 0.59
N GLY A 168 1.87 -9.63 0.20
CA GLY A 168 1.98 -8.20 0.49
C GLY A 168 0.82 -7.40 -0.10
N THR A 169 0.38 -7.77 -1.30
CA THR A 169 -0.79 -7.18 -1.96
C THR A 169 -2.06 -7.37 -1.14
N ILE A 170 -2.34 -8.61 -0.71
CA ILE A 170 -3.53 -8.92 0.07
C ILE A 170 -3.51 -8.17 1.40
N LYS A 171 -2.36 -8.12 2.09
CA LYS A 171 -2.20 -7.39 3.35
C LYS A 171 -2.42 -5.89 3.18
N ALA A 172 -1.90 -5.28 2.11
CA ALA A 172 -2.14 -3.87 1.83
C ALA A 172 -3.62 -3.59 1.55
N HIS A 173 -4.31 -4.47 0.81
CA HIS A 173 -5.76 -4.35 0.57
C HIS A 173 -6.55 -4.44 1.88
N GLU A 174 -6.14 -5.34 2.76
CA GLU A 174 -6.81 -5.56 4.04
C GLU A 174 -6.64 -4.38 5.00
N ILE A 175 -5.44 -3.77 5.06
CA ILE A 175 -5.17 -2.58 5.88
C ILE A 175 -5.94 -1.37 5.33
N GLN A 176 -5.76 -1.02 4.05
CA GLN A 176 -6.42 0.14 3.44
C GLN A 176 -7.94 -0.02 3.44
N GLY A 177 -8.42 -1.18 2.98
CA GLY A 177 -9.85 -1.47 2.94
C GLY A 177 -10.48 -1.51 4.32
N GLY A 178 -9.79 -2.12 5.30
CA GLY A 178 -10.23 -2.20 6.69
C GLY A 178 -10.38 -0.84 7.35
N LEU A 179 -9.41 0.05 7.18
CA LEU A 179 -9.50 1.43 7.67
C LEU A 179 -10.61 2.22 6.96
N ALA A 180 -10.79 2.02 5.65
CA ALA A 180 -11.79 2.73 4.84
C ALA A 180 -13.24 2.30 5.12
N LEU A 181 -13.48 1.14 5.74
CA LEU A 181 -14.83 0.58 5.95
C LEU A 181 -15.77 1.52 6.70
N LEU A 182 -15.28 2.14 7.78
CA LEU A 182 -16.07 2.94 8.70
C LEU A 182 -15.50 4.35 8.92
N ASN A 183 -14.32 4.66 8.38
CA ASN A 183 -13.69 5.97 8.49
C ASN A 183 -13.76 6.69 7.14
N SER A 184 -13.90 8.02 7.20
CA SER A 184 -14.04 8.88 6.03
C SER A 184 -13.18 10.13 6.17
N TYR A 185 -11.99 10.05 5.58
CA TYR A 185 -10.92 11.05 5.60
C TYR A 185 -11.32 12.22 4.68
N ASN A 186 -11.97 11.95 3.55
CA ASN A 186 -12.52 12.98 2.67
C ASN A 186 -13.55 13.90 3.36
N CYS A 187 -14.35 13.39 4.29
CA CYS A 187 -15.28 14.22 5.07
C CYS A 187 -14.55 15.16 6.05
N SER A 188 -13.26 14.90 6.28
CA SER A 188 -12.36 15.75 7.07
C SER A 188 -11.40 16.59 6.20
N GLY A 189 -11.58 16.58 4.87
CA GLY A 189 -10.75 17.33 3.93
C GLY A 189 -9.39 16.69 3.61
N LEU A 190 -9.16 15.44 4.03
CA LEU A 190 -7.96 14.67 3.70
C LEU A 190 -8.25 13.72 2.53
N ASP A 191 -7.24 13.44 1.71
CA ASP A 191 -7.40 12.51 0.59
C ASP A 191 -7.13 11.06 1.00
N HIS A 192 -7.81 10.13 0.34
CA HIS A 192 -7.77 8.69 0.64
C HIS A 192 -6.38 8.07 0.41
N VAL A 193 -5.48 8.74 -0.31
CA VAL A 193 -4.09 8.31 -0.54
C VAL A 193 -3.27 8.21 0.75
N ASP A 194 -3.70 8.83 1.84
CA ASP A 194 -3.08 8.60 3.14
C ASP A 194 -3.20 7.13 3.59
N LEU A 195 -4.28 6.44 3.23
CA LEU A 195 -4.42 5.00 3.49
C LEU A 195 -3.44 4.17 2.65
N VAL A 196 -3.14 4.59 1.42
CA VAL A 196 -2.10 3.97 0.58
C VAL A 196 -0.74 4.12 1.25
N LYS A 197 -0.44 5.31 1.78
CA LYS A 197 0.81 5.58 2.51
C LYS A 197 0.96 4.66 3.73
N VAL A 198 -0.10 4.52 4.54
CA VAL A 198 -0.09 3.64 5.73
C VAL A 198 0.08 2.17 5.34
N ALA A 199 -0.74 1.67 4.42
CA ALA A 199 -0.72 0.26 4.00
C ALA A 199 0.60 -0.13 3.33
N SER A 200 1.10 0.70 2.40
CA SER A 200 2.40 0.49 1.76
C SER A 200 3.54 0.50 2.79
N THR A 201 3.57 1.46 3.71
CA THR A 201 4.62 1.53 4.74
C THR A 201 4.67 0.26 5.58
N ALA A 202 3.51 -0.22 6.03
CA ALA A 202 3.42 -1.42 6.86
C ALA A 202 3.88 -2.68 6.12
N VAL A 203 3.47 -2.87 4.86
CA VAL A 203 3.89 -4.06 4.08
C VAL A 203 5.38 -3.99 3.72
N ILE A 204 5.87 -2.82 3.31
CA ILE A 204 7.27 -2.65 2.92
C ILE A 204 8.21 -2.77 4.12
N SER A 205 7.81 -2.35 5.33
CA SER A 205 8.65 -2.54 6.52
C SER A 205 8.96 -4.03 6.77
N LYS A 206 7.99 -4.92 6.56
CA LYS A 206 8.21 -6.37 6.62
C LYS A 206 9.16 -6.86 5.54
N MET A 207 9.02 -6.38 4.30
CA MET A 207 9.91 -6.76 3.19
C MET A 207 11.36 -6.31 3.42
N LEU A 208 11.56 -5.20 4.14
CA LEU A 208 12.87 -4.70 4.56
C LEU A 208 13.40 -5.38 5.83
N CYS A 209 12.72 -6.41 6.33
CA CYS A 209 13.07 -7.15 7.54
C CYS A 209 13.13 -6.29 8.81
N ILE A 210 12.34 -5.21 8.89
CA ILE A 210 12.21 -4.42 10.11
C ILE A 210 11.47 -5.25 11.15
N GLN A 211 12.05 -5.41 12.34
CA GLN A 211 11.45 -6.18 13.44
C GLN A 211 10.43 -5.34 14.20
N ILE A 212 9.36 -5.99 14.69
CA ILE A 212 8.47 -5.40 15.69
C ILE A 212 9.18 -5.50 17.05
N LEU A 213 9.10 -4.43 17.85
CA LEU A 213 9.63 -4.36 19.22
C LEU A 213 8.85 -5.27 20.18
#